data_AF-A0A940THN2-F1
#
_entry.id   AF-A0A940THN2-F1
#
_cell.length_a   1.000
_cell.length_b   1.000
_cell.length_c   1.000
_cell.angle_alpha   90.00
_cell.angle_beta   90.00
_cell.angle_gamma   90.00
#
_symmetry.space_group_name_H-M   'P 1'
#
loop_
_entity.id
_entity.type
_entity.pdbx_description
1 polymer ?
#
loop_
_entity_poly.entity_id
_entity_poly.type
_entity_poly.pdbx_seq_one_letter_code
_entity_poly.pdbx_strand_id
1 'polypeptide(L)'
;MKDKKWLVLIGVAAAITFALYWLTSDTKGLLTGDLVNNQEELTILAQHLLGQESADGAALLDKYSSTYEIDVWQEDKVCVEFHAGASIFGSETSYYGFYYSPEDELIALHGHEAEFTADGAGWRWIGDGDNGGYVEKVL
;
A
#
# COMPACT_ATOMS: atom_id res chain seq x y z
N MET A 1 -49.66 -10.29 3.81
CA MET A 1 -48.60 -9.32 3.44
C MET A 1 -47.27 -9.96 3.79
N LYS A 2 -46.44 -10.34 2.81
CA LYS A 2 -45.09 -10.88 3.09
C LYS A 2 -44.22 -9.75 3.63
N ASP A 3 -43.53 -10.02 4.74
CA ASP A 3 -42.68 -9.06 5.45
C ASP A 3 -41.60 -8.50 4.51
N LYS A 4 -41.67 -7.20 4.23
CA LYS A 4 -40.73 -6.47 3.34
C LYS A 4 -39.31 -6.31 3.94
N LYS A 5 -39.02 -6.98 5.07
CA LYS A 5 -37.74 -6.93 5.80
C LYS A 5 -36.56 -7.32 4.92
N TRP A 6 -36.77 -8.21 3.94
CA TRP A 6 -35.74 -8.62 2.98
C TRP A 6 -35.27 -7.49 2.05
N LEU A 7 -36.14 -6.56 1.64
CA LEU A 7 -35.77 -5.41 0.82
C LEU A 7 -34.92 -4.39 1.59
N VAL A 8 -35.16 -4.24 2.90
CA VAL A 8 -34.35 -3.40 3.79
C VAL A 8 -32.96 -3.99 3.98
N LEU A 9 -32.85 -5.31 4.16
CA LEU A 9 -31.55 -6.00 4.28
C LEU A 9 -30.70 -5.88 3.02
N ILE A 10 -31.30 -5.99 1.82
CA ILE A 10 -30.58 -5.79 0.55
C ILE A 10 -30.11 -4.33 0.42
N GLY A 11 -30.95 -3.36 0.79
CA GLY A 11 -30.58 -1.95 0.77
C GLY A 11 -29.42 -1.61 1.71
N VAL A 12 -29.41 -2.18 2.92
CA VAL A 12 -28.30 -2.01 3.88
C VAL A 12 -27.02 -2.68 3.37
N ALA A 13 -27.10 -3.91 2.84
CA ALA A 13 -25.95 -4.60 2.29
C ALA A 13 -25.33 -3.80 1.13
N ALA A 14 -26.13 -3.33 0.18
CA ALA A 14 -25.66 -2.53 -0.95
C ALA A 14 -25.04 -1.19 -0.52
N ALA A 15 -25.61 -0.53 0.49
CA ALA A 15 -25.06 0.71 1.04
C ALA A 15 -23.69 0.47 1.72
N ILE A 16 -23.52 -0.65 2.43
CA ILE A 16 -22.23 -1.05 3.01
C ILE A 16 -21.21 -1.34 1.91
N THR A 17 -21.58 -2.09 0.86
CA THR A 17 -20.66 -2.38 -0.24
C THR A 17 -20.24 -1.10 -0.97
N PHE A 18 -21.18 -0.17 -1.18
CA PHE A 18 -20.89 1.11 -1.81
C PHE A 18 -20.00 2.00 -0.95
N ALA A 19 -20.24 2.05 0.36
CA ALA A 19 -19.40 2.80 1.30
C ALA A 19 -17.98 2.23 1.40
N LEU A 20 -17.83 0.89 1.41
CA LEU A 20 -16.52 0.22 1.41
C LEU A 20 -15.76 0.46 0.09
N TYR A 21 -16.46 0.45 -1.04
CA TYR A 21 -15.87 0.80 -2.33
C TYR A 21 -15.35 2.24 -2.34
N TRP A 22 -16.12 3.19 -1.81
CA TRP A 22 -15.70 4.61 -1.74
C TRP A 22 -14.53 4.84 -0.77
N LEU A 23 -14.55 4.18 0.39
CA LEU A 23 -13.48 4.29 1.39
C LEU A 23 -12.14 3.73 0.87
N THR A 24 -12.21 2.65 0.10
CA THR A 24 -11.03 2.03 -0.54
C THR A 24 -10.54 2.80 -1.77
N SER A 25 -11.41 3.53 -2.47
CA SER A 25 -10.97 4.45 -3.53
C SER A 25 -10.29 5.70 -2.99
N ASP A 26 -10.74 6.22 -1.85
CA ASP A 26 -10.12 7.41 -1.23
C ASP A 26 -8.69 7.12 -0.74
N THR A 27 -8.46 5.94 -0.17
CA THR A 27 -7.11 5.50 0.26
C THR A 27 -6.16 5.34 -0.91
N LYS A 28 -6.62 4.79 -2.05
CA LYS A 28 -5.81 4.71 -3.27
C LYS A 28 -5.48 6.10 -3.83
N GLY A 29 -6.47 6.97 -3.94
CA GLY A 29 -6.26 8.33 -4.44
C GLY A 29 -5.31 9.17 -3.56
N LEU A 30 -5.35 8.97 -2.25
CA LEU A 30 -4.43 9.58 -1.30
C LEU A 30 -2.99 9.08 -1.52
N LEU A 31 -2.80 7.76 -1.66
CA LEU A 31 -1.48 7.16 -1.89
C LEU A 31 -0.88 7.60 -3.23
N THR A 32 -1.66 7.55 -4.31
CA THR A 32 -1.20 8.05 -5.61
C THR A 32 -0.81 9.53 -5.53
N GLY A 33 -1.61 10.34 -4.83
CA GLY A 33 -1.31 11.76 -4.62
C GLY A 33 -0.01 11.98 -3.83
N ASP A 34 0.15 11.30 -2.71
CA ASP A 34 1.35 11.40 -1.86
C ASP A 34 2.59 10.91 -2.61
N LEU A 35 2.51 9.80 -3.36
CA LEU A 35 3.62 9.33 -4.17
C LEU A 35 4.00 10.33 -5.26
N VAL A 36 3.03 10.78 -6.06
CA VAL A 36 3.28 11.72 -7.17
C VAL A 36 3.91 13.02 -6.65
N ASN A 37 3.49 13.51 -5.49
CA ASN A 37 4.01 14.74 -4.91
C ASN A 37 5.40 14.59 -4.26
N ASN A 38 5.81 13.37 -3.90
CA ASN A 38 7.03 13.13 -3.11
C ASN A 38 7.98 12.11 -3.76
N GLN A 39 7.75 11.72 -5.01
CA GLN A 39 8.44 10.61 -5.67
C GLN A 39 9.97 10.75 -5.67
N GLU A 40 10.49 11.93 -5.98
CA GLU A 40 11.92 12.21 -5.99
C GLU A 40 12.54 12.02 -4.60
N GLU A 41 11.90 12.57 -3.57
CA GLU A 41 12.38 12.44 -2.19
C GLU A 41 12.32 10.99 -1.70
N LEU A 42 11.24 10.27 -1.99
CA LEU A 42 11.13 8.84 -1.62
C LEU A 42 12.18 7.99 -2.36
N THR A 43 12.52 8.34 -3.60
CA THR A 43 13.59 7.68 -4.36
C THR A 43 14.95 7.93 -3.72
N ILE A 44 15.26 9.19 -3.40
CA ILE A 44 16.53 9.58 -2.75
C ILE A 44 16.66 8.89 -1.39
N LEU A 45 15.57 8.85 -0.62
CA LEU A 45 15.54 8.17 0.67
C LEU A 45 15.76 6.66 0.51
N ALA A 46 15.08 6.01 -0.43
CA ALA A 46 15.25 4.58 -0.66
C ALA A 46 16.69 4.23 -1.08
N GLN A 47 17.28 5.01 -1.99
CA GLN A 47 18.67 4.85 -2.41
C GLN A 47 19.64 5.04 -1.24
N HIS A 48 19.40 6.05 -0.39
CA HIS A 48 20.18 6.27 0.82
C HIS A 48 20.13 5.06 1.77
N LEU A 49 18.93 4.52 2.01
CA LEU A 49 18.73 3.35 2.88
C LEU A 49 19.38 2.08 2.34
N LEU A 50 19.51 1.97 1.02
CA LEU A 50 20.28 0.91 0.35
C LEU A 50 21.80 1.19 0.29
N GLY A 51 22.28 2.22 1.00
CA GLY A 51 23.70 2.51 1.13
C GLY A 51 24.31 3.34 -0.01
N GLN A 52 23.49 3.95 -0.87
CA GLN A 52 23.97 4.92 -1.87
C GLN A 52 24.22 6.28 -1.21
N GLU A 53 25.28 6.97 -1.63
CA GLU A 53 25.56 8.31 -1.10
C GLU A 53 24.45 9.29 -1.51
N SER A 54 23.89 9.97 -0.50
CA SER A 54 22.90 11.03 -0.67
C SER A 54 23.14 12.09 0.39
N ALA A 55 23.19 13.36 -0.03
CA ALA A 55 23.34 14.49 0.89
C ALA A 55 22.07 14.71 1.72
N ASP A 56 20.91 14.34 1.19
CA ASP A 56 19.61 14.66 1.78
C ASP A 56 18.95 13.46 2.47
N GLY A 57 19.43 12.23 2.23
CA GLY A 57 18.80 10.99 2.69
C GLY A 57 18.55 10.92 4.20
N ALA A 58 19.49 11.40 5.02
CA ALA A 58 19.32 11.42 6.47
C ALA A 58 18.22 12.38 6.94
N ALA A 59 18.09 13.54 6.28
CA ALA A 59 17.03 14.51 6.57
C ALA A 59 15.66 13.99 6.10
N LEU A 60 15.62 13.29 4.96
CA LEU A 60 14.42 12.66 4.45
C LEU A 60 13.95 11.51 5.34
N LEU A 61 14.87 10.74 5.95
CA LEU A 61 14.52 9.70 6.91
C LEU A 61 13.81 10.30 8.14
N ASP A 62 14.32 11.41 8.69
CA ASP A 62 13.67 12.11 9.81
C ASP A 62 12.27 12.62 9.40
N LYS A 63 12.14 13.20 8.20
CA LYS A 63 10.86 13.67 7.66
C LYS A 63 9.82 12.54 7.55
N TYR A 64 10.20 11.40 6.97
CA TYR A 64 9.24 10.37 6.57
C TYR A 64 9.04 9.25 7.59
N SER A 65 9.97 9.02 8.52
CA SER A 65 9.83 7.96 9.55
C SER A 65 8.69 8.18 10.55
N SER A 66 8.16 9.40 10.63
CA SER A 66 6.94 9.70 11.41
C SER A 66 5.63 9.43 10.65
N THR A 67 5.71 9.30 9.32
CA THR A 67 4.55 9.14 8.43
C THR A 67 4.43 7.71 7.93
N TYR A 68 5.56 7.06 7.64
CA TYR A 68 5.63 5.70 7.14
C TYR A 68 6.42 4.82 8.10
N GLU A 69 5.97 3.59 8.26
CA GLU A 69 6.85 2.51 8.70
C GLU A 69 7.74 2.13 7.50
N ILE A 70 9.06 2.09 7.71
CA ILE A 70 10.05 1.93 6.65
C ILE A 70 10.86 0.68 6.89
N ASP A 71 10.76 -0.27 5.98
CA ASP A 71 11.49 -1.54 6.02
C ASP A 71 12.48 -1.62 4.86
N VAL A 72 13.66 -2.20 5.14
CA VAL A 72 14.73 -2.38 4.16
C VAL A 72 15.04 -3.87 4.06
N TRP A 73 14.86 -4.43 2.86
CA TRP A 73 15.08 -5.83 2.57
C TRP A 73 16.33 -5.97 1.68
N GLN A 74 17.22 -6.91 2.00
CA GLN A 74 18.47 -7.12 1.27
C GLN A 74 18.84 -8.60 1.04
N GLU A 75 18.14 -9.55 1.68
CA GLU A 75 18.52 -10.97 1.62
C GLU A 75 17.94 -11.69 0.39
N ASP A 76 16.63 -11.65 0.20
CA ASP A 76 15.96 -12.32 -0.93
C ASP A 76 15.63 -11.37 -2.08
N LYS A 77 15.08 -10.20 -1.74
CA LYS A 77 14.79 -9.12 -2.68
C LYS A 77 15.30 -7.81 -2.11
N VAL A 78 16.10 -7.10 -2.90
CA VAL A 78 16.57 -5.78 -2.51
C VAL A 78 15.44 -4.79 -2.73
N CYS A 79 14.89 -4.23 -1.66
CA CYS A 79 13.85 -3.21 -1.75
C CYS A 79 13.74 -2.37 -0.46
N VAL A 80 13.05 -1.24 -0.60
CA VAL A 80 12.61 -0.42 0.53
C VAL A 80 11.10 -0.29 0.47
N GLU A 81 10.43 -0.59 1.57
CA GLU A 81 8.99 -0.49 1.71
C GLU A 81 8.64 0.73 2.55
N PHE A 82 7.59 1.46 2.15
CA PHE A 82 7.03 2.59 2.87
C PHE A 82 5.57 2.27 3.21
N HIS A 83 5.36 1.69 4.37
CA HIS A 83 4.05 1.27 4.83
C HIS A 83 3.25 2.47 5.36
N ALA A 84 2.15 2.78 4.69
CA ALA A 84 1.28 3.93 4.98
C ALA A 84 0.08 3.58 5.86
N GLY A 85 -0.23 2.28 6.02
CA GLY A 85 -1.20 1.79 6.98
C GLY A 85 -1.93 0.54 6.51
N ALA A 86 -2.91 0.15 7.31
CA ALA A 86 -3.70 -1.05 7.09
C ALA A 86 -5.18 -0.86 7.42
N SER A 87 -6.02 -1.65 6.76
CA SER A 87 -7.44 -1.79 7.08
C SER A 87 -7.76 -3.24 7.42
N ILE A 88 -8.52 -3.46 8.50
CA ILE A 88 -8.86 -4.79 9.02
C ILE A 88 -10.35 -5.05 8.81
N PHE A 89 -10.69 -6.21 8.24
CA PHE A 89 -12.07 -6.68 8.11
C PHE A 89 -12.17 -8.18 8.45
N GLY A 90 -12.67 -8.48 9.64
CA GLY A 90 -12.69 -9.87 10.12
C GLY A 90 -11.27 -10.35 10.45
N SER A 91 -10.83 -11.46 9.85
CA SER A 91 -9.44 -11.94 9.91
C SER A 91 -8.54 -11.30 8.85
N GLU A 92 -9.13 -10.70 7.81
CA GLU A 92 -8.41 -10.12 6.69
C GLU A 92 -7.77 -8.79 7.08
N THR A 93 -6.48 -8.65 6.79
CA THR A 93 -5.77 -7.37 6.87
C THR A 93 -5.28 -6.96 5.49
N SER A 94 -5.70 -5.76 5.06
CA SER A 94 -5.24 -5.14 3.81
C SER A 94 -4.26 -4.03 4.13
N TYR A 95 -3.01 -4.19 3.70
CA TYR A 95 -1.93 -3.22 3.88
C TYR A 95 -1.78 -2.32 2.65
N TYR A 96 -1.33 -1.09 2.85
CA TYR A 96 -1.12 -0.19 1.73
C TYR A 96 0.08 0.73 1.92
N GLY A 97 0.75 1.07 0.82
CA GLY A 97 1.98 1.83 0.87
C GLY A 97 2.70 1.89 -0.48
N PHE A 98 4.00 2.16 -0.41
CA PHE A 98 4.89 2.26 -1.56
C PHE A 98 6.05 1.30 -1.44
N TYR A 99 6.70 0.99 -2.57
CA TYR A 99 7.96 0.28 -2.54
C TYR A 99 8.93 0.84 -3.59
N TYR A 100 10.22 0.81 -3.28
CA TYR A 100 11.30 1.03 -4.22
C TYR A 100 12.05 -0.30 -4.42
N SER A 101 12.24 -0.70 -5.68
CA SER A 101 13.09 -1.83 -6.04
C SER A 101 14.06 -1.42 -7.15
N PRO A 102 15.39 -1.52 -6.93
CA PRO A 102 16.38 -1.22 -7.96
C PRO A 102 16.34 -2.21 -9.13
N GLU A 103 15.77 -3.39 -8.94
CA GLU A 103 15.66 -4.44 -9.95
C GLU A 103 14.31 -4.42 -10.71
N ASP A 104 13.46 -3.41 -10.44
CA ASP A 104 12.14 -3.28 -11.05
C ASP A 104 11.21 -4.49 -10.80
N GLU A 105 11.44 -5.20 -9.69
CA GLU A 105 10.58 -6.32 -9.29
C GLU A 105 9.31 -5.83 -8.62
N LEU A 106 8.21 -6.59 -8.75
CA LEU A 106 7.01 -6.36 -7.95
C LEU A 106 7.24 -6.86 -6.53
N ILE A 107 6.98 -5.98 -5.57
CA ILE A 107 7.17 -6.24 -4.13
C ILE A 107 5.84 -6.01 -3.41
N ALA A 108 5.41 -7.01 -2.65
CA ALA A 108 4.32 -6.88 -1.69
C ALA A 108 4.91 -6.40 -0.36
N LEU A 109 4.13 -5.70 0.44
CA LEU A 109 4.59 -5.27 1.76
C LEU A 109 4.90 -6.47 2.66
N HIS A 110 5.87 -6.30 3.55
CA HIS A 110 6.42 -7.33 4.44
C HIS A 110 7.08 -8.51 3.72
N GLY A 111 7.57 -8.30 2.49
CA GLY A 111 8.37 -9.30 1.77
C GLY A 111 7.62 -10.61 1.42
N HIS A 112 6.29 -10.62 1.43
CA HIS A 112 5.53 -11.82 1.08
C HIS A 112 5.67 -12.19 -0.40
N GLU A 113 5.80 -13.49 -0.70
CA GLU A 113 5.42 -13.98 -2.03
C GLU A 113 3.93 -13.71 -2.22
N ALA A 114 3.57 -13.12 -3.37
CA ALA A 114 2.22 -12.66 -3.61
C ALA A 114 1.86 -12.74 -5.09
N GLU A 115 0.56 -12.94 -5.34
CA GLU A 115 -0.02 -12.74 -6.66
C GLU A 115 -0.41 -11.28 -6.84
N PHE A 116 0.00 -10.67 -7.96
CA PHE A 116 -0.27 -9.28 -8.26
C PHE A 116 -1.33 -9.12 -9.34
N THR A 117 -2.22 -8.15 -9.15
CA THR A 117 -3.19 -7.71 -10.16
C THR A 117 -3.07 -6.20 -10.32
N ALA A 118 -2.90 -5.74 -11.57
CA ALA A 118 -2.83 -4.31 -11.88
C ALA A 118 -4.12 -3.59 -11.45
N ASP A 119 -3.98 -2.45 -10.79
CA ASP A 119 -5.11 -1.66 -10.29
C ASP A 119 -4.74 -0.17 -10.25
N GLY A 120 -5.24 0.62 -11.19
CA GLY A 120 -4.94 2.05 -11.27
C GLY A 120 -3.44 2.32 -11.53
N ALA A 121 -2.81 3.09 -10.64
CA ALA A 121 -1.39 3.45 -10.71
C ALA A 121 -0.45 2.40 -10.10
N GLY A 122 -1.02 1.38 -9.44
CA GLY A 122 -0.26 0.38 -8.70
C GLY A 122 -0.79 -1.03 -8.90
N TRP A 123 -0.59 -1.83 -7.86
CA TRP A 123 -0.87 -3.25 -7.86
C TRP A 123 -1.60 -3.64 -6.60
N ARG A 124 -2.70 -4.38 -6.75
CA ARG A 124 -3.21 -5.18 -5.64
C ARG A 124 -2.38 -6.44 -5.53
N TRP A 125 -2.18 -6.88 -4.30
CA TRP A 125 -1.50 -8.13 -4.02
C TRP A 125 -2.28 -8.94 -2.99
N ILE A 126 -2.15 -10.26 -3.09
CA ILE A 126 -2.67 -11.22 -2.11
C ILE A 126 -1.52 -12.13 -1.74
N GLY A 127 -1.18 -12.15 -0.45
CA GLY A 127 -0.14 -13.02 0.09
C GLY A 127 -0.73 -14.33 0.61
N ASP A 128 0.08 -15.09 1.34
CA ASP A 128 -0.38 -16.31 1.99
C ASP A 128 -1.50 -16.02 3.01
N GLY A 129 -2.61 -16.76 2.90
CA GLY A 129 -3.79 -16.61 3.75
C GLY A 129 -4.83 -15.66 3.15
N ASP A 130 -5.41 -14.81 3.99
CA ASP A 130 -6.45 -13.84 3.64
C ASP A 130 -5.97 -12.38 3.76
N ASN A 131 -4.65 -12.19 3.91
CA ASN A 131 -4.00 -10.89 3.91
C ASN A 131 -3.56 -10.47 2.51
N GLY A 132 -3.58 -9.16 2.27
CA GLY A 132 -3.18 -8.61 0.98
C GLY A 132 -3.04 -7.10 1.07
N GLY A 133 -3.15 -6.43 -0.07
CA GLY A 133 -2.97 -4.99 -0.05
C GLY A 133 -2.95 -4.30 -1.40
N TYR A 134 -2.48 -3.06 -1.36
CA TYR A 134 -2.25 -2.22 -2.52
C TYR A 134 -0.90 -1.52 -2.39
N VAL A 135 -0.10 -1.56 -3.44
CA VAL A 135 1.21 -0.91 -3.48
C VAL A 135 1.40 -0.12 -4.77
N GLU A 136 2.11 1.00 -4.67
CA GLU A 136 2.63 1.73 -5.83
C GLU A 136 4.15 1.75 -5.82
N LYS A 137 4.74 1.69 -7.02
CA LYS A 137 6.20 1.71 -7.18
C LYS A 137 6.72 3.15 -7.11
N VAL A 138 7.70 3.38 -6.24
CA VAL A 138 8.60 4.54 -6.30
C VAL A 138 9.58 4.31 -7.44
N LEU A 139 9.64 5.24 -8.40
CA LEU A 139 10.35 5.09 -9.68
C LEU A 139 11.80 4.61 -9.53
#